data_AF-A0A7C2ING5-F1
#
_entry.id   AF-A0A7C2ING5-F1
#
_cell.length_a   1.000
_cell.length_b   1.000
_cell.length_c   1.000
_cell.angle_alpha   90.00
_cell.angle_beta   90.00
_cell.angle_gamma   90.00
#
_symmetry.space_group_name_H-M   'P 1'
#
loop_
_entity.id
_entity.type
_entity.pdbx_description
1 polymer ?
#
loop_
_entity_poly.entity_id
_entity_poly.type
_entity_poly.pdbx_seq_one_letter_code
_entity_poly.pdbx_strand_id
1 'polypeptide(L)'
;MPSVQKAHELFREKDVVILAISIDGLGARAVTPFMAEHGYSFLSLIDQTMAVARQFGVRLVPTTYVVNREGMIVGMGVGPVDLASPEFAQYLESVRSAS
;
A
#
# COMPACT_ATOMS: atom_id res chain seq x y z
N MET A 1 -7.68 1.10 8.08
CA MET A 1 -7.71 0.90 6.62
C MET A 1 -8.42 -0.42 6.22
N PRO A 2 -9.76 -0.51 6.31
CA PRO A 2 -10.49 -1.73 5.91
C PRO A 2 -10.31 -2.11 4.43
N SER A 3 -10.28 -1.12 3.53
CA SER A 3 -10.07 -1.34 2.09
C SER A 3 -8.72 -2.01 1.80
N VAL A 4 -7.63 -1.54 2.42
CA VAL A 4 -6.29 -2.14 2.29
C VAL A 4 -6.26 -3.59 2.78
N GLN A 5 -6.93 -3.89 3.90
CA GLN A 5 -7.04 -5.26 4.42
C GLN A 5 -7.78 -6.18 3.45
N LYS A 6 -8.94 -5.75 2.94
CA LYS A 6 -9.70 -6.53 1.95
C LYS A 6 -8.91 -6.76 0.68
N ALA A 7 -8.23 -5.72 0.18
CA ALA A 7 -7.36 -5.86 -0.98
C ALA A 7 -6.24 -6.88 -0.72
N HIS A 8 -5.63 -6.83 0.47
CA HIS A 8 -4.58 -7.78 0.82
C HIS A 8 -5.08 -9.22 0.81
N GLU A 9 -6.28 -9.48 1.34
CA GLU A 9 -6.93 -10.79 1.29
C GLU A 9 -7.25 -11.24 -0.14
N LEU A 10 -7.80 -10.34 -0.97
CA LEU A 10 -8.14 -10.62 -2.38
C LEU A 10 -6.93 -10.98 -3.25
N PHE A 11 -5.78 -10.40 -2.92
CA PHE A 11 -4.56 -10.49 -3.75
C PHE A 11 -3.47 -11.38 -3.17
N ARG A 12 -3.60 -11.88 -1.93
CA ARG A 12 -2.57 -12.69 -1.24
C ARG A 12 -2.12 -13.91 -2.05
N GLU A 13 -3.03 -14.53 -2.80
CA GLU A 13 -2.76 -15.73 -3.60
C GLU A 13 -2.47 -15.41 -5.09
N LYS A 14 -2.31 -14.13 -5.44
CA LYS A 14 -2.25 -13.66 -6.83
C LYS A 14 -0.90 -13.03 -7.23
N ASP A 15 0.18 -13.34 -6.50
CA ASP A 15 1.52 -12.75 -6.68
C ASP A 15 1.52 -11.21 -6.62
N VAL A 16 0.65 -10.64 -5.79
CA VAL A 16 0.56 -9.20 -5.56
C VAL A 16 0.76 -8.93 -4.07
N VAL A 17 1.73 -8.08 -3.76
CA VAL A 17 2.03 -7.68 -2.38
C VAL A 17 1.46 -6.29 -2.13
N ILE A 18 0.66 -6.17 -1.09
CA ILE A 18 0.24 -4.86 -0.55
C ILE A 18 1.19 -4.50 0.59
N LEU A 19 1.86 -3.36 0.42
CA LEU A 19 2.84 -2.83 1.35
C LEU A 19 2.39 -1.44 1.82
N ALA A 20 2.04 -1.32 3.09
CA ALA A 20 1.79 -0.02 3.72
C ALA A 20 3.10 0.52 4.31
N ILE A 21 3.47 1.75 3.97
CA ILE A 21 4.64 2.43 4.57
C ILE A 21 4.13 3.53 5.47
N SER A 22 4.26 3.34 6.78
CA SER A 22 3.90 4.36 7.77
C SER A 22 5.02 5.38 7.91
N ILE A 23 4.67 6.66 7.85
CA ILE A 23 5.57 7.80 8.12
C ILE A 23 5.41 8.35 9.54
N ASP A 24 4.75 7.60 10.43
CA ASP A 24 4.46 8.06 11.79
C ASP A 24 5.76 8.30 12.58
N GLY A 25 5.87 9.48 13.19
CA GLY A 25 7.05 9.91 13.93
C GLY A 25 7.33 9.13 15.22
N LEU A 26 6.34 8.41 15.75
CA LEU A 26 6.52 7.49 16.90
C LEU A 26 6.97 6.09 16.45
N GLY A 27 6.98 5.82 15.15
CA GLY A 27 7.43 4.57 14.56
C GLY A 27 6.65 3.36 15.09
N ALA A 28 7.37 2.29 15.43
CA ALA A 28 6.76 1.03 15.85
C ALA A 28 5.83 1.17 17.06
N ARG A 29 6.11 2.14 17.95
CA ARG A 29 5.30 2.39 19.15
C ARG A 29 3.86 2.83 18.83
N ALA A 30 3.63 3.46 17.68
CA ALA A 30 2.29 3.79 17.21
C ALA A 30 1.76 2.74 16.23
N VAL A 31 2.59 2.28 15.29
CA VAL A 31 2.15 1.41 14.19
C VAL A 31 1.76 0.02 14.68
N THR A 32 2.57 -0.62 15.52
CA THR A 32 2.31 -1.99 15.99
C THR A 32 0.98 -2.14 16.74
N PRO A 33 0.66 -1.31 17.77
CA PRO A 33 -0.63 -1.42 18.45
C PRO A 33 -1.80 -1.08 17.53
N PHE A 34 -1.67 -0.11 16.62
CA PHE A 34 -2.72 0.20 15.65
C PHE A 34 -3.05 -0.99 14.73
N MET A 35 -2.03 -1.69 14.24
CA MET A 35 -2.23 -2.89 13.43
C MET A 35 -2.92 -4.00 14.23
N ALA A 36 -2.49 -4.22 15.47
CA ALA A 36 -3.05 -5.24 16.36
C ALA A 36 -4.51 -4.94 16.76
N GLU A 37 -4.80 -3.71 17.17
CA GLU A 37 -6.13 -3.25 17.58
C GLU A 37 -7.16 -3.45 16.48
N HIS A 38 -6.78 -3.18 15.22
CA HIS A 38 -7.67 -3.31 14.07
C HIS A 38 -7.60 -4.67 13.36
N GLY A 39 -6.77 -5.60 13.83
CA GLY A 39 -6.61 -6.93 13.22
C GLY A 39 -6.05 -6.91 11.80
N TYR A 40 -5.24 -5.91 11.45
CA TYR A 40 -4.63 -5.81 10.12
C TYR A 40 -3.46 -6.79 9.97
N SER A 41 -3.42 -7.48 8.83
CA SER A 41 -2.42 -8.50 8.51
C SER A 41 -1.62 -8.24 7.23
N PHE A 42 -1.92 -7.16 6.50
CA PHE A 42 -1.05 -6.72 5.40
C PHE A 42 0.32 -6.27 5.91
N LEU A 43 1.33 -6.36 5.05
CA LEU A 43 2.69 -5.97 5.39
C LEU A 43 2.75 -4.46 5.64
N SER A 44 3.27 -4.08 6.81
CA SER A 44 3.49 -2.69 7.20
C SER A 44 4.97 -2.47 7.50
N LEU A 45 5.55 -1.45 6.87
CA LEU A 45 6.91 -0.98 7.12
C LEU A 45 6.87 0.44 7.70
N ILE A 46 7.98 0.86 8.28
CA ILE A 46 8.07 2.12 9.02
C ILE A 46 9.18 2.97 8.42
N ASP A 47 8.80 4.15 7.94
CA ASP A 47 9.68 5.21 7.44
C ASP A 47 9.55 6.45 8.35
N GLN A 48 9.97 6.28 9.61
CA GLN A 48 9.84 7.31 10.66
C GLN A 48 10.57 8.62 10.33
N THR A 49 11.58 8.57 9.45
CA THR A 49 12.36 9.75 9.02
C THR A 49 11.85 10.37 7.71
N MET A 50 10.82 9.77 7.11
CA MET A 50 10.30 10.10 5.78
C MET A 50 11.35 9.99 4.65
N ALA A 51 12.40 9.19 4.84
CA ALA A 51 13.48 9.08 3.86
C ALA A 51 12.97 8.43 2.56
N VAL A 52 12.22 7.34 2.66
CA VAL A 52 11.62 6.64 1.52
C VAL A 52 10.51 7.49 0.90
N ALA A 53 9.63 8.06 1.73
CA ALA A 53 8.54 8.92 1.26
C ALA A 53 9.07 10.11 0.43
N ARG A 54 10.17 10.73 0.86
CA ARG A 54 10.82 11.83 0.12
C ARG A 54 11.45 11.36 -1.20
N GLN A 55 12.09 10.18 -1.22
CA GLN A 55 12.65 9.60 -2.43
C GLN A 55 11.57 9.31 -3.48
N PHE A 56 10.39 8.88 -3.05
CA PHE A 56 9.22 8.68 -3.91
C PHE A 56 8.49 10.00 -4.26
N GLY A 57 8.92 11.14 -3.72
CA GLY A 57 8.31 12.44 -3.99
C GLY A 57 6.95 12.65 -3.32
N VAL A 58 6.64 11.90 -2.26
CA VAL A 58 5.37 12.01 -1.53
C VAL A 58 5.26 13.40 -0.87
N ARG A 59 4.19 14.13 -1.20
CA ARG A 59 3.89 15.45 -0.61
C ARG A 59 2.60 15.48 0.22
N LEU A 60 1.70 14.54 -0.03
CA LEU A 60 0.42 14.42 0.64
C LEU A 60 0.17 12.96 1.00
N VAL A 61 -0.41 12.72 2.18
CA VAL A 61 -0.88 11.40 2.58
C VAL A 61 -2.41 11.31 2.52
N PRO A 62 -2.98 10.13 2.18
CA PRO A 62 -2.26 8.98 1.63
C PRO A 62 -1.83 9.21 0.18
N THR A 63 -0.76 8.53 -0.25
CA THR A 63 -0.36 8.38 -1.66
C THR A 63 -0.10 6.91 -1.90
N THR A 64 -0.65 6.37 -2.98
CA THR A 64 -0.52 4.97 -3.40
C THR A 64 0.26 4.91 -4.70
N TYR A 65 1.23 4.00 -4.78
CA TYR A 65 1.92 3.66 -6.02
C TYR A 65 1.62 2.22 -6.41
N VAL A 66 1.54 1.96 -7.71
CA VAL A 66 1.48 0.61 -8.28
C VAL A 66 2.77 0.37 -9.05
N VAL A 67 3.46 -0.70 -8.68
CA VAL A 67 4.75 -1.10 -9.25
C VAL A 67 4.56 -2.45 -9.93
N ASN A 68 5.03 -2.58 -11.18
CA ASN A 68 4.95 -3.83 -11.94
C ASN A 68 6.13 -4.79 -11.63
N ARG A 69 6.18 -5.95 -12.30
CA ARG A 69 7.21 -6.98 -12.03
C ARG A 69 8.62 -6.55 -12.41
N GLU A 70 8.75 -5.61 -13.34
CA GLU A 70 10.03 -5.02 -13.75
C GLU A 70 10.53 -3.93 -12.79
N GLY A 71 9.75 -3.62 -11.74
CA GLY A 71 10.09 -2.58 -10.76
C GLY A 71 9.73 -1.16 -11.21
N MET A 72 8.93 -1.02 -12.27
CA MET A 72 8.49 0.28 -12.80
C MET A 72 7.20 0.75 -12.12
N ILE A 73 7.15 2.04 -11.75
CA ILE A 73 5.91 2.68 -11.29
C ILE A 73 4.99 2.85 -12.49
N VAL A 74 3.86 2.14 -12.49
CA VAL A 74 2.85 2.15 -13.57
C VAL A 74 1.54 2.81 -13.17
N GLY A 75 1.42 3.24 -11.90
CA GLY A 75 0.26 3.95 -11.39
C GLY A 75 0.58 4.75 -10.13
N MET A 76 -0.15 5.85 -9.95
CA MET A 76 -0.06 6.70 -8.76
C MET A 76 -1.46 7.27 -8.44
N GLY A 77 -1.84 7.22 -7.16
CA GLY A 77 -3.05 7.85 -6.64
C GLY A 77 -2.71 8.75 -5.46
N VAL A 78 -3.17 9.99 -5.48
CA VAL A 78 -3.02 10.94 -4.38
C VAL A 78 -4.38 11.10 -3.68
N GLY A 79 -4.38 11.01 -2.36
CA GLY A 79 -5.60 10.96 -1.56
C GLY A 79 -6.15 9.53 -1.41
N PRO A 80 -7.31 9.37 -0.76
CA PRO A 80 -7.89 8.06 -0.50
C PRO A 80 -8.20 7.30 -1.79
N VAL A 81 -7.71 6.08 -1.90
CA VAL A 81 -8.05 5.13 -2.97
C VAL A 81 -8.69 3.90 -2.33
N ASP A 82 -9.84 3.46 -2.83
CA ASP A 82 -10.41 2.18 -2.43
C ASP A 82 -9.71 1.05 -3.19
N LEU A 83 -8.74 0.41 -2.54
CA LEU A 83 -7.95 -0.69 -3.12
C LEU A 83 -8.76 -1.99 -3.27
N ALA A 84 -9.95 -2.06 -2.69
CA ALA A 84 -10.85 -3.21 -2.78
C ALA A 84 -11.97 -2.98 -3.80
N SER A 85 -11.97 -1.85 -4.51
CA SER A 85 -12.99 -1.57 -5.52
C SER A 85 -12.82 -2.52 -6.72
N PRO A 86 -13.93 -2.90 -7.40
CA PRO A 86 -13.86 -3.70 -8.62
C PRO A 86 -12.98 -3.07 -9.70
N GLU A 87 -13.02 -1.74 -9.83
CA GLU A 87 -12.24 -0.98 -10.81
C GLU A 87 -10.74 -1.07 -10.52
N PHE A 88 -10.34 -0.91 -9.26
CA PHE A 88 -8.94 -1.06 -8.86
C PHE A 88 -8.46 -2.49 -9.04
N ALA A 89 -9.31 -3.47 -8.73
CA ALA A 89 -8.99 -4.87 -8.95
C ALA A 89 -8.79 -5.20 -10.43
N GLN A 90 -9.66 -4.70 -11.30
CA GLN A 90 -9.51 -4.86 -12.75
C GLN A 90 -8.23 -4.18 -13.27
N TYR A 91 -7.88 -3.00 -12.75
CA TYR A 91 -6.64 -2.33 -13.07
C TYR A 91 -5.41 -3.18 -12.67
N LEU A 92 -5.36 -3.67 -11.43
CA LEU A 92 -4.25 -4.53 -10.98
C LEU A 92 -4.11 -5.81 -11.80
N GLU A 93 -5.23 -6.44 -12.17
CA GLU A 93 -5.20 -7.63 -13.03
C GLU A 93 -4.64 -7.32 -14.42
N SER A 94 -4.93 -6.14 -14.97
CA SER A 94 -4.36 -5.70 -16.27
C SER A 94 -2.85 -5.48 -16.18
N VAL A 95 -2.36 -4.88 -15.09
CA VAL A 95 -0.91 -4.70 -14.84
C VAL A 95 -0.23 -6.06 -14.72
N ARG A 96 -0.83 -6.99 -13.95
CA ARG A 96 -0.30 -8.33 -13.71
C ARG A 96 -0.25 -9.20 -14.97
N SER A 97 -1.19 -9.02 -15.89
CA SER A 97 -1.26 -9.80 -17.13
C SER A 97 -0.35 -9.26 -18.23
N ALA A 98 0.04 -7.99 -18.14
CA ALA A 98 0.91 -7.33 -19.11
C ALA A 98 2.41 -7.50 -18.81
N SER A 99 2.76 -8.12 -17.67
CA SER A 99 4.15 -8.31 -17.19
C SER A 99 4.49 -9.79 -17.07
#